data_AF-A0A4V1IXU2-F1
#
_entry.id   AF-A0A4V1IXU2-F1
#
_cell.length_a   1.000
_cell.length_b   1.000
_cell.length_c   1.000
_cell.angle_alpha   90.00
_cell.angle_beta   90.00
_cell.angle_gamma   90.00
#
_symmetry.space_group_name_H-M   'P 1'
#
loop_
_entity.id
_entity.type
_entity.pdbx_description
1 polymer ?
#
loop_
_entity_poly.entity_id
_entity_poly.type
_entity_poly.pdbx_seq_one_letter_code
_entity_poly.pdbx_strand_id
1 'polypeptide(L)'
;PVDWILKAHITVMILAYVVCFPVGAILGLVKHRLHVPVQAVGTGLTALGYILGHSHGGRRFEESAHSANAWIMLYALMAQVGLGVVLKVYRDPSSKLRSGFRIAHSLLGLAHPVLAYIQIVFGAITWNSFCADDHKGNCLAHFIMGSSFAWYGVFCLWAASQLGRAWLGARGELSGRYKSLEYYEGWLIACWGLVNSLTEHTWGGQWFHNDIQHTAMGVLWLLGGLASILLTHHRPSLRSPLPAIVILLTGVAMAAHAQHSMIGTMVHGFFGKAIGLAAVFRLIEVIVDGGGRAQGQTRTLMALKLLSSLFLILGGFLFSSSQEEALAYVDHSILDAPSYMLMTTCLAFLVYGYAQGLI
;
A
#
# COMPACT_ATOMS: atom_id res chain seq x y z
N PRO A 1 -8.22 -27.33 13.99
CA PRO A 1 -6.74 -27.50 13.95
C PRO A 1 -6.18 -27.01 12.61
N VAL A 2 -4.98 -26.42 12.61
CA VAL A 2 -4.25 -26.12 11.36
C VAL A 2 -3.72 -27.44 10.82
N ASP A 3 -4.37 -27.98 9.81
CA ASP A 3 -3.94 -29.20 9.14
C ASP A 3 -2.88 -28.91 8.06
N TRP A 4 -2.33 -29.97 7.49
CA TRP A 4 -1.34 -29.84 6.42
C TRP A 4 -1.95 -29.27 5.12
N ILE A 5 -3.26 -29.49 4.90
CA ILE A 5 -4.00 -28.99 3.73
C ILE A 5 -4.05 -27.47 3.75
N LEU A 6 -4.37 -26.87 4.90
CA LEU A 6 -4.38 -25.42 5.07
C LEU A 6 -2.98 -24.82 4.91
N LYS A 7 -1.94 -25.48 5.44
CA LYS A 7 -0.55 -25.04 5.20
C LYS A 7 -0.21 -25.06 3.72
N ALA A 8 -0.59 -26.13 3.02
CA ALA A 8 -0.39 -26.25 1.58
C ALA A 8 -1.17 -25.17 0.80
N HIS A 9 -2.41 -24.88 1.18
CA HIS A 9 -3.19 -23.77 0.63
C HIS A 9 -2.43 -22.44 0.74
N ILE A 10 -1.96 -22.09 1.94
CA ILE A 10 -1.22 -20.84 2.20
C ILE A 10 0.05 -20.80 1.34
N THR A 11 0.85 -21.87 1.32
CA THR A 11 2.09 -21.92 0.55
C THR A 11 1.83 -21.76 -0.95
N VAL A 12 0.85 -22.47 -1.50
CA VAL A 12 0.49 -22.39 -2.92
C VAL A 12 -0.02 -20.99 -3.28
N MET A 13 -0.81 -20.37 -2.41
CA MET A 13 -1.31 -19.01 -2.64
C MET A 13 -0.21 -17.95 -2.58
N ILE A 14 0.77 -18.10 -1.68
CA ILE A 14 1.97 -17.24 -1.65
C ILE A 14 2.75 -17.39 -2.95
N LEU A 15 2.99 -18.62 -3.43
CA LEU A 15 3.69 -18.83 -4.71
C LEU A 15 2.93 -18.20 -5.88
N ALA A 16 1.60 -18.31 -5.92
CA ALA A 16 0.79 -17.71 -6.97
C ALA A 16 0.84 -16.17 -6.93
N TYR A 17 0.47 -15.57 -5.79
CA TYR A 17 0.18 -14.14 -5.68
C TYR A 17 1.37 -13.27 -5.26
N VAL A 18 2.38 -13.84 -4.61
CA VAL A 18 3.61 -13.14 -4.21
C VAL A 18 4.76 -13.45 -5.17
N VAL A 19 4.69 -14.49 -6.01
CA VAL A 19 5.79 -14.80 -6.95
C VAL A 19 5.32 -14.76 -8.40
N CYS A 20 4.44 -15.68 -8.80
CA CYS A 20 4.09 -15.83 -10.22
C CYS A 20 3.38 -14.60 -10.80
N PHE A 21 2.30 -14.11 -10.18
CA PHE A 21 1.55 -12.98 -10.72
C PHE A 21 2.36 -11.68 -10.81
N PRO A 22 3.11 -11.26 -9.76
CA PRO A 22 3.93 -10.06 -9.81
C PRO A 22 5.06 -10.15 -10.84
N VAL A 23 5.82 -11.27 -10.86
CA VAL A 23 6.85 -11.49 -11.88
C VAL A 23 6.23 -11.51 -13.28
N GLY A 24 5.11 -12.20 -13.45
CA GLY A 24 4.36 -12.21 -14.69
C GLY A 24 3.94 -10.81 -15.13
N ALA A 25 3.50 -9.94 -14.21
CA ALA A 25 3.09 -8.57 -14.52
C ALA A 25 4.27 -7.72 -15.01
N ILE A 26 5.42 -7.79 -14.32
CA ILE A 26 6.65 -7.09 -14.73
C ILE A 26 7.11 -7.56 -16.11
N LEU A 27 7.12 -8.88 -16.35
CA LEU A 27 7.41 -9.46 -17.67
C LEU A 27 6.44 -8.94 -18.75
N GLY A 28 5.17 -8.69 -18.40
CA GLY A 28 4.18 -8.08 -19.27
C GLY A 28 4.52 -6.62 -19.62
N LEU A 29 4.95 -5.83 -18.65
CA LEU A 29 5.35 -4.43 -18.83
C LEU A 29 6.56 -4.31 -19.77
N VAL A 30 7.54 -5.20 -19.66
CA VAL A 30 8.72 -5.25 -20.55
C VAL A 30 8.49 -6.07 -21.83
N LYS A 31 7.25 -6.52 -22.09
CA LYS A 31 6.84 -7.31 -23.28
C LYS A 31 7.63 -8.61 -23.47
N HIS A 32 8.03 -9.25 -22.38
CA HIS A 32 8.78 -10.51 -22.43
C HIS A 32 7.88 -11.71 -22.74
N ARG A 33 8.38 -12.66 -23.54
CA ARG A 33 7.63 -13.86 -23.98
C ARG A 33 7.15 -14.77 -22.83
N LEU A 34 7.82 -14.72 -21.68
CA LEU A 34 7.46 -15.50 -20.49
C LEU A 34 6.26 -14.94 -19.72
N HIS A 35 5.73 -13.76 -20.07
CA HIS A 35 4.54 -13.21 -19.44
C HIS A 35 3.40 -14.23 -19.39
N VAL A 36 2.99 -14.78 -20.54
CA VAL A 36 1.84 -15.71 -20.61
C VAL A 36 2.12 -17.03 -19.88
N PRO A 37 3.27 -17.72 -20.09
CA PRO A 37 3.58 -18.94 -19.32
C PRO A 37 3.57 -18.75 -17.81
N VAL A 38 4.17 -17.68 -17.30
CA VAL A 38 4.23 -17.42 -15.85
C VAL A 38 2.84 -17.11 -15.28
N GLN A 39 2.02 -16.34 -16.01
CA GLN A 39 0.62 -16.05 -15.65
C GLN A 39 -0.24 -17.32 -15.65
N ALA A 40 -0.01 -18.24 -16.60
CA ALA A 40 -0.71 -19.53 -16.66
C ALA A 40 -0.33 -20.44 -15.47
N VAL A 41 0.95 -20.50 -15.10
CA VAL A 41 1.40 -21.21 -13.89
C VAL A 41 0.76 -20.61 -12.65
N GLY A 42 0.75 -19.28 -12.50
CA GLY A 42 0.07 -18.60 -11.39
C GLY A 42 -1.42 -18.95 -11.32
N THR A 43 -2.10 -18.97 -12.46
CA THR A 43 -3.52 -19.35 -12.55
C THR A 43 -3.76 -20.80 -12.12
N GLY A 44 -2.89 -21.73 -12.55
CA GLY A 44 -2.96 -23.13 -12.14
C GLY A 44 -2.73 -23.32 -10.63
N LEU A 45 -1.76 -22.60 -10.07
CA LEU A 45 -1.53 -22.59 -8.62
C LEU A 45 -2.74 -22.01 -7.87
N THR A 46 -3.36 -20.93 -8.35
CA THR A 46 -4.59 -20.40 -7.74
C THR A 46 -5.72 -21.43 -7.77
N ALA A 47 -5.92 -22.15 -8.87
CA ALA A 47 -6.96 -23.19 -8.94
C ALA A 47 -6.69 -24.31 -7.92
N LEU A 48 -5.44 -24.78 -7.82
CA LEU A 48 -5.04 -25.76 -6.81
C LEU A 48 -5.27 -25.23 -5.39
N GLY A 49 -4.81 -24.02 -5.10
CA GLY A 49 -4.97 -23.42 -3.78
C GLY A 49 -6.46 -23.20 -3.44
N TYR A 50 -7.32 -22.87 -4.40
CA TYR A 50 -8.76 -22.74 -4.16
C TYR A 50 -9.37 -24.08 -3.73
N ILE A 51 -9.01 -25.18 -4.38
CA ILE A 51 -9.43 -26.54 -4.00
C ILE A 51 -8.94 -26.86 -2.58
N LEU A 52 -7.66 -26.63 -2.29
CA LEU A 52 -7.09 -26.87 -0.96
C LEU A 52 -7.78 -26.03 0.13
N GLY A 53 -8.12 -24.78 -0.20
CA GLY A 53 -8.84 -23.85 0.68
C GLY A 53 -10.26 -24.30 1.03
N HIS A 54 -10.91 -25.11 0.19
CA HIS A 54 -12.24 -25.67 0.50
C HIS A 54 -12.18 -27.11 1.02
N SER A 55 -11.01 -27.75 0.96
CA SER A 55 -10.83 -29.16 1.35
C SER A 55 -10.21 -29.33 2.74
N HIS A 56 -9.81 -28.24 3.41
CA HIS A 56 -9.23 -28.34 4.75
C HIS A 56 -10.30 -28.61 5.81
N GLY A 57 -9.98 -29.41 6.82
CA GLY A 57 -10.92 -29.78 7.90
C GLY A 57 -11.13 -28.68 8.93
N GLY A 58 -10.95 -27.42 8.54
CA GLY A 58 -10.68 -26.27 9.41
C GLY A 58 -11.92 -25.76 10.12
N ARG A 59 -12.43 -26.54 11.08
CA ARG A 59 -13.47 -26.19 12.06
C ARG A 59 -13.09 -25.02 13.01
N ARG A 60 -12.04 -24.24 12.69
CA ARG A 60 -11.53 -23.12 13.51
C ARG A 60 -11.87 -21.75 12.91
N PHE A 61 -12.16 -21.67 11.62
CA PHE A 61 -12.42 -20.39 10.96
C PHE A 61 -13.92 -20.29 10.67
N GLU A 62 -14.56 -19.29 11.25
CA GLU A 62 -15.92 -18.90 10.90
C GLU A 62 -15.95 -18.21 9.51
N GLU A 63 -17.14 -17.88 9.02
CA GLU A 63 -17.26 -17.03 7.83
C GLU A 63 -16.48 -15.73 8.05
N SER A 64 -15.55 -15.45 7.13
CA SER A 64 -14.57 -14.38 7.29
C SER A 64 -14.50 -13.50 6.06
N ALA A 65 -14.00 -12.27 6.23
CA ALA A 65 -13.71 -11.36 5.12
C ALA A 65 -12.76 -12.00 4.08
N HIS A 66 -11.85 -12.89 4.52
CA HIS A 66 -10.97 -13.65 3.62
C HIS A 66 -11.77 -14.57 2.69
N SER A 67 -12.69 -15.37 3.25
CA SER A 67 -13.55 -16.27 2.46
C SER A 67 -14.50 -15.52 1.53
N ALA A 68 -15.06 -14.39 1.97
CA ALA A 68 -15.94 -13.55 1.16
C ALA A 68 -15.19 -12.89 -0.02
N ASN A 69 -14.01 -12.32 0.24
CA ASN A 69 -13.20 -11.65 -0.79
C ASN A 69 -12.56 -12.63 -1.78
N ALA A 70 -12.43 -13.91 -1.42
CA ALA A 70 -11.93 -14.95 -2.33
C ALA A 70 -12.78 -15.07 -3.61
N TRP A 71 -14.09 -14.83 -3.54
CA TRP A 71 -14.97 -14.83 -4.72
C TRP A 71 -14.65 -13.68 -5.67
N ILE A 72 -14.44 -12.48 -5.13
CA ILE A 72 -14.05 -11.30 -5.93
C ILE A 72 -12.72 -11.57 -6.64
N MET A 73 -11.76 -12.14 -5.92
CA MET A 73 -10.47 -12.58 -6.48
C MET A 73 -10.63 -13.59 -7.63
N LEU A 74 -11.49 -14.59 -7.46
CA LEU A 74 -11.73 -15.62 -8.47
C LEU A 74 -12.37 -15.03 -9.74
N TYR A 75 -13.41 -14.22 -9.61
CA TYR A 75 -14.06 -13.56 -10.74
C TYR A 75 -13.11 -12.59 -11.46
N ALA A 76 -12.31 -11.83 -10.72
CA ALA A 76 -11.30 -10.96 -11.28
C ALA A 76 -10.25 -11.74 -12.08
N LEU A 77 -9.77 -12.88 -11.56
CA LEU A 77 -8.80 -13.72 -12.26
C LEU A 77 -9.39 -14.35 -13.53
N MET A 78 -10.61 -14.87 -13.45
CA MET A 78 -11.31 -15.44 -14.63
C MET A 78 -11.50 -14.38 -15.72
N ALA A 79 -11.91 -13.16 -15.35
CA ALA A 79 -12.02 -12.05 -16.29
C ALA A 79 -10.65 -11.68 -16.88
N GLN A 80 -9.59 -11.63 -16.08
CA GLN A 80 -8.24 -11.29 -16.54
C GLN A 80 -7.70 -12.32 -17.54
N VAL A 81 -7.87 -13.61 -17.27
CA VAL A 81 -7.51 -14.71 -18.16
C VAL A 81 -8.35 -14.66 -19.44
N GLY A 82 -9.67 -14.50 -19.32
CA GLY A 82 -10.59 -14.40 -20.47
C GLY A 82 -10.23 -13.24 -21.40
N LEU A 83 -9.99 -12.04 -20.86
CA LEU A 83 -9.51 -10.88 -21.62
C LEU A 83 -8.16 -11.17 -22.29
N GLY A 84 -7.24 -11.85 -21.60
CA GLY A 84 -5.95 -12.26 -22.16
C GLY A 84 -6.08 -13.21 -23.35
N VAL A 85 -6.98 -14.20 -23.26
CA VAL A 85 -7.28 -15.14 -24.36
C VAL A 85 -7.89 -14.39 -25.55
N VAL A 86 -8.88 -13.53 -25.31
CA VAL A 86 -9.51 -12.71 -26.37
C VAL A 86 -8.45 -11.87 -27.10
N LEU A 87 -7.54 -11.22 -26.38
CA LEU A 87 -6.46 -10.41 -26.96
C LEU A 87 -5.43 -11.25 -27.76
N LYS A 88 -5.32 -12.54 -27.47
CA LYS A 88 -4.40 -13.46 -28.18
C LYS A 88 -5.03 -14.02 -29.47
N VAL A 89 -6.34 -14.26 -29.45
CA VAL A 89 -7.13 -14.71 -30.59
C VAL A 89 -7.38 -13.54 -31.56
N TYR A 90 -7.84 -12.41 -31.04
CA TYR A 90 -8.19 -11.23 -31.83
C TYR A 90 -6.97 -10.30 -31.99
N ARG A 91 -6.26 -10.46 -33.11
CA ARG A 91 -4.97 -9.81 -33.37
C ARG A 91 -5.04 -8.52 -34.19
N ASP A 92 -6.20 -8.17 -34.74
CA ASP A 92 -6.35 -6.96 -35.56
C ASP A 92 -6.05 -5.69 -34.74
N PRO A 93 -4.95 -4.97 -35.02
CA PRO A 93 -4.57 -3.79 -34.25
C PRO A 93 -5.47 -2.58 -34.52
N SER A 94 -6.19 -2.53 -35.64
CA SER A 94 -7.01 -1.39 -36.06
C SER A 94 -8.40 -1.36 -35.40
N SER A 95 -8.83 -2.49 -34.84
CA SER A 95 -10.15 -2.63 -34.25
C SER A 95 -10.31 -1.90 -32.91
N LYS A 96 -11.35 -1.06 -32.84
CA LYS A 96 -11.77 -0.37 -31.61
C LYS A 96 -12.11 -1.36 -30.49
N LEU A 97 -12.67 -2.52 -30.84
CA LEU A 97 -13.02 -3.58 -29.88
C LEU A 97 -11.77 -4.14 -29.18
N ARG A 98 -10.69 -4.38 -29.93
CA ARG A 98 -9.40 -4.81 -29.35
C ARG A 98 -8.82 -3.77 -28.41
N SER A 99 -8.95 -2.49 -28.77
CA SER A 99 -8.50 -1.38 -27.93
C SER A 99 -9.23 -1.40 -26.58
N GLY A 100 -10.57 -1.55 -26.61
CA GLY A 100 -11.38 -1.69 -25.40
C GLY A 100 -10.93 -2.85 -24.51
N PHE A 101 -10.78 -4.06 -25.06
CA PHE A 101 -10.31 -5.22 -24.29
C PHE A 101 -8.90 -5.02 -23.72
N ARG A 102 -8.00 -4.33 -24.45
CA ARG A 102 -6.64 -4.05 -23.97
C ARG A 102 -6.64 -3.12 -22.77
N ILE A 103 -7.50 -2.09 -22.80
CA ILE A 103 -7.68 -1.16 -21.69
C ILE A 103 -8.24 -1.91 -20.48
N ALA A 104 -9.31 -2.69 -20.68
CA ALA A 104 -9.91 -3.50 -19.60
C ALA A 104 -8.89 -4.47 -18.97
N HIS A 105 -8.13 -5.20 -19.79
CA HIS A 105 -7.10 -6.14 -19.31
C HIS A 105 -5.98 -5.43 -18.55
N SER A 106 -5.63 -4.20 -18.95
CA SER A 106 -4.59 -3.41 -18.31
C SER A 106 -5.06 -2.82 -16.97
N LEU A 107 -6.29 -2.31 -16.91
CA LEU A 107 -6.90 -1.79 -15.68
C LEU A 107 -7.11 -2.90 -14.65
N LEU A 108 -7.67 -4.03 -15.09
CA LEU A 108 -7.90 -5.17 -14.22
C LEU A 108 -6.56 -5.78 -13.77
N GLY A 109 -5.56 -5.88 -14.66
CA GLY A 109 -4.20 -6.29 -14.30
C GLY A 109 -3.52 -5.37 -13.28
N LEU A 110 -3.79 -4.06 -13.34
CA LEU A 110 -3.29 -3.09 -12.35
C LEU A 110 -4.02 -3.20 -11.00
N ALA A 111 -5.31 -3.58 -11.00
CA ALA A 111 -6.08 -3.79 -9.78
C ALA A 111 -5.70 -5.09 -9.05
N HIS A 112 -5.22 -6.11 -9.76
CA HIS A 112 -4.91 -7.43 -9.19
C HIS A 112 -3.91 -7.40 -8.02
N PRO A 113 -2.76 -6.71 -8.08
CA PRO A 113 -1.85 -6.59 -6.93
C PRO A 113 -2.52 -6.02 -5.67
N VAL A 114 -3.44 -5.07 -5.84
CA VAL A 114 -4.18 -4.47 -4.72
C VAL A 114 -5.15 -5.48 -4.12
N LEU A 115 -5.92 -6.18 -4.96
CA LEU A 115 -6.84 -7.22 -4.50
C LEU A 115 -6.11 -8.38 -3.81
N ALA A 116 -4.94 -8.78 -4.35
CA ALA A 116 -4.10 -9.81 -3.76
C ALA A 116 -3.57 -9.37 -2.37
N TYR A 117 -3.13 -8.11 -2.23
CA TYR A 117 -2.74 -7.55 -0.94
C TYR A 117 -3.89 -7.57 0.07
N ILE A 118 -5.07 -7.11 -0.33
CA ILE A 118 -6.27 -7.15 0.53
C ILE A 118 -6.56 -8.59 0.98
N GLN A 119 -6.47 -9.57 0.07
CA GLN A 119 -6.68 -10.99 0.41
C GLN A 119 -5.65 -11.51 1.41
N ILE A 120 -4.39 -11.10 1.29
CA ILE A 120 -3.31 -11.45 2.24
C ILE A 120 -3.57 -10.82 3.61
N VAL A 121 -3.96 -9.54 3.67
CA VAL A 121 -4.32 -8.86 4.91
C VAL A 121 -5.52 -9.52 5.57
N PHE A 122 -6.59 -9.82 4.83
CA PHE A 122 -7.74 -10.56 5.35
C PHE A 122 -7.36 -11.97 5.81
N GLY A 123 -6.41 -12.62 5.14
CA GLY A 123 -5.86 -13.90 5.58
C GLY A 123 -5.15 -13.78 6.93
N ALA A 124 -4.33 -12.75 7.13
CA ALA A 124 -3.66 -12.47 8.39
C ALA A 124 -4.66 -12.13 9.52
N ILE A 125 -5.69 -11.34 9.22
CA ILE A 125 -6.77 -11.02 10.17
C ILE A 125 -7.51 -12.30 10.58
N THR A 126 -7.90 -13.13 9.60
CA THR A 126 -8.61 -14.41 9.83
C THR A 126 -7.75 -15.39 10.63
N TRP A 127 -6.45 -15.46 10.34
CA TRP A 127 -5.52 -16.34 11.04
C TRP A 127 -5.40 -15.99 12.52
N ASN A 128 -5.35 -14.70 12.84
CA ASN A 128 -5.21 -14.22 14.22
C ASN A 128 -6.56 -14.01 14.92
N SER A 129 -7.68 -14.13 14.19
CA SER A 129 -9.03 -13.83 14.70
C SER A 129 -9.14 -12.40 15.24
N PHE A 130 -8.49 -11.46 14.56
CA PHE A 130 -8.60 -10.04 14.86
C PHE A 130 -9.83 -9.42 14.19
N CYS A 131 -10.14 -8.19 14.60
CA CYS A 131 -11.16 -7.31 14.07
C CYS A 131 -12.58 -7.83 14.31
N ALA A 132 -12.81 -8.41 15.49
CA ALA A 132 -14.12 -8.83 15.95
C ALA A 132 -14.85 -7.71 16.71
N ASP A 133 -16.18 -7.78 16.71
CA ASP A 133 -17.09 -6.97 17.53
C ASP A 133 -16.73 -5.47 17.62
N ASP A 134 -16.52 -4.96 18.83
CA ASP A 134 -16.30 -3.53 19.11
C ASP A 134 -14.91 -3.02 18.66
N HIS A 135 -13.97 -3.92 18.35
CA HIS A 135 -12.63 -3.56 17.88
C HIS A 135 -12.56 -3.29 16.36
N LYS A 136 -13.65 -3.54 15.61
CA LYS A 136 -13.70 -3.38 14.15
C LYS A 136 -13.26 -1.99 13.67
N GLY A 137 -13.73 -0.94 14.34
CA GLY A 137 -13.39 0.45 13.99
C GLY A 137 -11.90 0.73 14.15
N ASN A 138 -11.33 0.38 15.30
CA ASN A 138 -9.91 0.50 15.60
C ASN A 138 -9.07 -0.30 14.58
N CYS A 139 -9.41 -1.57 14.36
CA CYS A 139 -8.70 -2.41 13.39
C CYS A 139 -8.74 -1.81 11.98
N LEU A 140 -9.91 -1.38 11.51
CA LEU A 140 -10.07 -0.84 10.16
C LEU A 140 -9.23 0.44 9.98
N ALA A 141 -9.24 1.34 10.96
CA ALA A 141 -8.43 2.55 10.93
C ALA A 141 -6.94 2.23 10.81
N HIS A 142 -6.42 1.33 11.64
CA HIS A 142 -5.02 0.92 11.64
C HIS A 142 -4.60 0.23 10.34
N PHE A 143 -5.38 -0.74 9.85
CA PHE A 143 -5.05 -1.42 8.60
C PHE A 143 -5.20 -0.49 7.39
N ILE A 144 -6.26 0.31 7.25
CA ILE A 144 -6.41 1.17 6.07
C ILE A 144 -5.33 2.26 6.06
N MET A 145 -5.13 2.99 7.16
CA MET A 145 -4.13 4.07 7.20
C MET A 145 -2.71 3.50 7.11
N GLY A 146 -2.41 2.42 7.82
CA GLY A 146 -1.11 1.76 7.75
C GLY A 146 -0.81 1.22 6.36
N SER A 147 -1.78 0.54 5.73
CA SER A 147 -1.67 0.11 4.33
C SER A 147 -1.43 1.29 3.39
N SER A 148 -2.08 2.43 3.62
CA SER A 148 -1.93 3.63 2.80
C SER A 148 -0.48 4.15 2.82
N PHE A 149 0.14 4.24 4.00
CA PHE A 149 1.56 4.62 4.11
C PHE A 149 2.48 3.58 3.47
N ALA A 150 2.21 2.29 3.66
CA ALA A 150 3.03 1.22 3.08
C ALA A 150 3.00 1.26 1.55
N TRP A 151 1.81 1.32 0.95
CA TRP A 151 1.64 1.42 -0.49
C TRP A 151 2.15 2.74 -1.06
N TYR A 152 2.06 3.84 -0.30
CA TYR A 152 2.68 5.09 -0.71
C TYR A 152 4.21 4.96 -0.80
N GLY A 153 4.85 4.31 0.16
CA GLY A 153 6.28 4.01 0.10
C GLY A 153 6.66 3.09 -1.08
N VAL A 154 5.87 2.04 -1.35
CA VAL A 154 6.07 1.18 -2.53
C VAL A 154 5.90 1.95 -3.85
N PHE A 155 4.93 2.86 -3.92
CA PHE A 155 4.72 3.71 -5.08
C PHE A 155 5.88 4.69 -5.29
N CYS A 156 6.37 5.33 -4.22
CA CYS A 156 7.56 6.19 -4.27
C CYS A 156 8.79 5.42 -4.75
N LEU A 157 8.95 4.17 -4.29
CA LEU A 157 10.03 3.30 -4.72
C LEU A 157 9.92 2.99 -6.21
N TRP A 158 8.72 2.62 -6.69
CA TRP A 158 8.46 2.38 -8.10
C TRP A 158 8.70 3.63 -8.95
N ALA A 159 8.23 4.80 -8.52
CA ALA A 159 8.46 6.07 -9.21
C ALA A 159 9.96 6.43 -9.27
N ALA A 160 10.75 5.99 -8.29
CA ALA A 160 12.20 6.13 -8.26
C ALA A 160 12.97 5.10 -9.11
N SER A 161 12.30 4.11 -9.69
CA SER A 161 12.90 3.13 -10.61
C SER A 161 12.99 3.62 -12.06
N GLN A 162 13.77 2.93 -12.91
CA GLN A 162 13.81 3.22 -14.35
C GLN A 162 12.46 2.96 -15.02
N LEU A 163 11.82 1.84 -14.65
CA LEU A 163 10.52 1.44 -15.20
C LEU A 163 9.43 2.46 -14.86
N GLY A 164 9.36 2.89 -13.60
CA GLY A 164 8.36 3.87 -13.16
C GLY A 164 8.57 5.25 -13.77
N ARG A 165 9.83 5.70 -13.89
CA ARG A 165 10.14 6.94 -14.60
C ARG A 165 9.74 6.90 -16.07
N ALA A 166 10.04 5.81 -16.77
CA ALA A 166 9.65 5.66 -18.18
C ALA A 166 8.12 5.71 -18.33
N TRP A 167 7.38 5.06 -17.42
CA TRP A 167 5.92 5.06 -17.43
C TRP A 167 5.33 6.46 -17.14
N LEU A 168 5.86 7.16 -16.12
CA LEU A 168 5.41 8.51 -15.75
C LEU A 168 5.77 9.53 -16.85
N GLY A 169 6.98 9.44 -17.42
CA GLY A 169 7.46 10.30 -18.49
C GLY A 169 6.65 10.17 -19.77
N ALA A 170 6.39 8.93 -20.24
CA ALA A 170 5.59 8.68 -21.42
C ALA A 170 4.18 9.29 -21.31
N ARG A 171 3.52 9.19 -20.14
CA ARG A 171 2.21 9.81 -19.90
C ARG A 171 2.27 11.33 -19.81
N GLY A 172 3.36 11.88 -19.27
CA GLY A 172 3.60 13.32 -19.18
C GLY A 172 3.76 13.98 -20.55
N GLU A 173 4.49 13.35 -21.46
CA GLU A 173 4.68 13.82 -22.83
C GLU A 173 3.42 13.66 -23.70
N LEU A 174 2.73 12.52 -23.59
CA LEU A 174 1.50 12.23 -24.33
C LEU A 174 0.32 13.16 -23.98
N SER A 175 0.26 13.68 -22.75
CA SER A 175 -0.86 14.51 -22.27
C SER A 175 -0.63 16.02 -22.40
N GLY A 176 0.58 16.47 -22.74
CA GLY A 176 0.95 17.90 -22.76
C GLY A 176 0.81 18.62 -21.41
N ARG A 177 0.51 17.89 -20.32
CA ARG A 177 0.21 18.42 -18.98
C ARG A 177 1.03 17.69 -17.92
N TYR A 178 2.35 17.85 -17.96
CA TYR A 178 3.22 17.30 -16.91
C TYR A 178 2.88 17.95 -15.56
N LYS A 179 2.46 17.13 -14.59
CA LYS A 179 2.25 17.51 -13.19
C LYS A 179 3.35 16.85 -12.35
N SER A 180 3.92 17.60 -11.40
CA SER A 180 4.92 17.08 -10.46
C SER A 180 4.32 15.97 -9.58
N LEU A 181 5.15 15.07 -9.06
CA LEU A 181 4.71 14.03 -8.13
C LEU A 181 3.98 14.63 -6.92
N GLU A 182 4.46 15.78 -6.45
CA GLU A 182 3.92 16.54 -5.32
C GLU A 182 2.50 17.08 -5.58
N TYR A 183 2.11 17.26 -6.85
CA TYR A 183 0.73 17.61 -7.21
C TYR A 183 -0.23 16.46 -6.88
N TYR A 184 0.18 15.22 -7.19
CA TYR A 184 -0.60 14.03 -6.87
C TYR A 184 -0.55 13.71 -5.36
N GLU A 185 0.60 13.90 -4.72
CA GLU A 185 0.73 13.77 -3.26
C GLU A 185 -0.15 14.81 -2.53
N GLY A 186 -0.26 16.03 -3.06
CA GLY A 186 -1.16 17.06 -2.53
C GLY A 186 -2.62 16.62 -2.54
N TRP A 187 -3.08 15.98 -3.63
CA TRP A 187 -4.43 15.39 -3.70
C TRP A 187 -4.61 14.22 -2.74
N LEU A 188 -3.64 13.31 -2.65
CA LEU A 188 -3.69 12.19 -1.72
C LEU A 188 -3.86 12.70 -0.28
N ILE A 189 -3.01 13.65 0.13
CA ILE A 189 -3.04 14.24 1.46
C ILE A 189 -4.34 15.01 1.71
N ALA A 190 -4.81 15.80 0.74
CA ALA A 190 -6.05 16.57 0.89
C ALA A 190 -7.29 15.67 1.03
N CYS A 191 -7.41 14.64 0.18
CA CYS A 191 -8.54 13.72 0.22
C CYS A 191 -8.56 12.91 1.52
N TRP A 192 -7.41 12.40 1.98
CA TRP A 192 -7.34 11.71 3.27
C TRP A 192 -7.61 12.69 4.42
N GLY A 193 -7.06 13.90 4.37
CA GLY A 193 -7.37 14.93 5.37
C GLY A 193 -8.87 15.21 5.49
N LEU A 194 -9.58 15.28 4.36
CA LEU A 194 -11.03 15.45 4.34
C LEU A 194 -11.75 14.28 5.02
N VAL A 195 -11.46 13.04 4.64
CA VAL A 195 -12.12 11.86 5.22
C VAL A 195 -11.82 11.80 6.72
N ASN A 196 -10.55 11.90 7.12
CA ASN A 196 -10.14 11.82 8.52
C ASN A 196 -10.78 12.93 9.39
N SER A 197 -10.90 14.15 8.87
CA SER A 197 -11.56 15.26 9.58
C SER A 197 -13.06 14.99 9.83
N LEU A 198 -13.70 14.17 9.00
CA LEU A 198 -15.14 13.93 9.04
C LEU A 198 -15.50 12.62 9.76
N THR A 199 -14.62 11.63 9.77
CA THR A 199 -14.92 10.27 10.26
C THR A 199 -14.46 10.00 11.69
N GLU A 200 -13.60 10.84 12.25
CA GLU A 200 -12.95 10.55 13.51
C GLU A 200 -13.83 10.80 14.74
N HIS A 201 -14.66 11.84 14.70
CA HIS A 201 -15.58 12.14 15.78
C HIS A 201 -17.00 11.71 15.41
N THR A 202 -17.68 11.09 16.37
CA THR A 202 -19.11 10.79 16.26
C THR A 202 -19.91 12.07 16.48
N TRP A 203 -20.21 12.77 15.38
CA TRP A 203 -20.92 14.05 15.40
C TRP A 203 -22.22 13.98 16.20
N GLY A 204 -22.30 14.81 17.25
CA GLY A 204 -23.40 14.84 18.21
C GLY A 204 -23.08 14.18 19.56
N GLY A 205 -21.93 13.51 19.67
CA GLY A 205 -21.38 12.98 20.92
C GLY A 205 -20.51 13.97 21.69
N GLN A 206 -19.97 13.52 22.83
CA GLN A 206 -18.96 14.27 23.58
C GLN A 206 -17.59 14.13 22.93
N TRP A 207 -16.79 15.20 22.97
CA TRP A 207 -15.42 15.19 22.45
C TRP A 207 -14.44 14.61 23.47
N PHE A 208 -13.66 13.63 23.03
CA PHE A 208 -12.54 13.10 23.79
C PHE A 208 -11.20 13.64 23.27
N HIS A 209 -10.13 13.46 24.06
CA HIS A 209 -8.81 14.02 23.74
C HIS A 209 -8.24 13.45 22.43
N ASN A 210 -8.39 12.14 22.21
CA ASN A 210 -8.04 11.45 20.98
C ASN A 210 -8.81 12.01 19.77
N ASP A 211 -10.12 12.22 19.89
CA ASP A 211 -10.96 12.79 18.81
C ASP A 211 -10.42 14.14 18.34
N ILE A 212 -10.07 15.02 19.29
CA ILE A 212 -9.54 16.35 19.00
C ILE A 212 -8.20 16.24 18.27
N GLN A 213 -7.28 15.42 18.78
CA GLN A 213 -5.96 15.26 18.17
C GLN A 213 -6.04 14.69 16.75
N HIS A 214 -6.82 13.63 16.56
CA HIS A 214 -6.97 12.99 15.26
C HIS A 214 -7.73 13.87 14.27
N THR A 215 -8.80 14.55 14.69
CA THR A 215 -9.53 15.52 13.85
C THR A 215 -8.62 16.69 13.45
N ALA A 216 -7.82 17.23 14.39
CA ALA A 216 -6.87 18.31 14.10
C ALA A 216 -5.79 17.88 13.09
N MET A 217 -5.30 16.63 13.18
CA MET A 217 -4.40 16.07 12.16
C MET A 217 -5.10 15.95 10.80
N GLY A 218 -6.37 15.55 10.76
CA GLY A 218 -7.18 15.55 9.53
C GLY A 218 -7.25 16.94 8.88
N VAL A 219 -7.50 17.98 9.67
CA VAL A 219 -7.57 19.37 9.18
C VAL A 219 -6.22 19.85 8.68
N LEU A 220 -5.13 19.51 9.37
CA LEU A 220 -3.76 19.78 8.93
C LEU A 220 -3.50 19.16 7.54
N TRP A 221 -3.89 17.90 7.34
CA TRP A 221 -3.75 17.21 6.06
C TRP A 221 -4.59 17.87 4.98
N LEU A 222 -5.85 18.19 5.26
CA LEU A 222 -6.74 18.82 4.29
C LEU A 222 -6.17 20.15 3.81
N LEU A 223 -5.86 21.06 4.74
CA LEU A 223 -5.41 22.40 4.41
C LEU A 223 -4.00 22.40 3.81
N GLY A 224 -3.09 21.57 4.33
CA GLY A 224 -1.74 21.43 3.81
C GLY A 224 -1.70 20.80 2.40
N GLY A 225 -2.55 19.81 2.15
CA GLY A 225 -2.75 19.20 0.84
C GLY A 225 -3.29 20.20 -0.19
N LEU A 226 -4.36 20.93 0.17
CA LEU A 226 -4.91 22.00 -0.66
C LEU A 226 -3.88 23.08 -0.97
N ALA A 227 -3.09 23.50 0.02
CA ALA A 227 -1.99 24.45 -0.19
C ALA A 227 -0.95 23.92 -1.19
N SER A 228 -0.57 22.63 -1.12
CA SER A 228 0.32 22.00 -2.10
C SER A 228 -0.27 21.98 -3.51
N ILE A 229 -1.55 21.62 -3.64
CA ILE A 229 -2.26 21.63 -4.92
C ILE A 229 -2.28 23.03 -5.52
N LEU A 230 -2.63 24.05 -4.72
CA LEU A 230 -2.66 25.43 -5.18
C LEU A 230 -1.26 25.92 -5.59
N LEU A 231 -0.23 25.60 -4.81
CA LEU A 231 1.15 25.99 -5.12
C LEU A 231 1.62 25.39 -6.45
N THR A 232 1.43 24.09 -6.63
CA THR A 232 1.84 23.36 -7.84
C THR A 232 0.93 23.65 -9.03
N HIS A 233 -0.33 24.05 -8.81
CA HIS A 233 -1.23 24.52 -9.85
C HIS A 233 -0.77 25.86 -10.43
N HIS A 234 -0.44 26.83 -9.57
CA HIS A 234 0.03 28.16 -10.00
C HIS A 234 1.49 28.15 -10.47
N ARG A 235 2.32 27.23 -9.96
CA ARG A 235 3.73 27.10 -10.32
C ARG A 235 4.07 25.64 -10.71
N PRO A 236 3.66 25.17 -11.91
CA PRO A 236 3.83 23.76 -12.32
C PRO A 236 5.27 23.27 -12.42
N SER A 237 6.23 24.20 -12.55
CA SER A 237 7.66 23.90 -12.58
C SER A 237 8.28 23.72 -11.18
N LEU A 238 7.56 24.08 -10.11
CA LEU A 238 8.06 24.02 -8.74
C LEU A 238 7.79 22.65 -8.11
N ARG A 239 8.79 22.11 -7.43
CA ARG A 239 8.66 20.95 -6.53
C ARG A 239 8.18 21.46 -5.17
N SER A 240 7.00 21.02 -4.74
CA SER A 240 6.40 21.51 -3.49
C SER A 240 6.93 20.74 -2.27
N PRO A 241 7.50 21.40 -1.25
CA PRO A 241 7.91 20.75 -0.01
C PRO A 241 6.73 20.49 0.95
N LEU A 242 5.54 21.05 0.65
CA LEU A 242 4.39 21.04 1.56
C LEU A 242 3.90 19.62 1.92
N PRO A 243 3.81 18.65 0.98
CA PRO A 243 3.46 17.27 1.33
C PRO A 243 4.41 16.69 2.39
N ALA A 244 5.73 16.88 2.22
CA ALA A 244 6.71 16.40 3.19
C ALA A 244 6.55 17.10 4.54
N ILE A 245 6.29 18.40 4.56
CA ILE A 245 6.06 19.16 5.81
C ILE A 245 4.83 18.63 6.55
N VAL A 246 3.72 18.36 5.85
CA VAL A 246 2.51 17.78 6.47
C VAL A 246 2.82 16.42 7.11
N ILE A 247 3.51 15.52 6.39
CA ILE A 247 3.90 14.21 6.94
C ILE A 247 4.87 14.36 8.10
N LEU A 248 5.82 15.31 8.06
CA LEU A 248 6.75 15.58 9.15
C LEU A 248 6.03 16.03 10.42
N LEU A 249 5.12 17.00 10.31
CA LEU A 249 4.32 17.49 11.44
C LEU A 249 3.43 16.38 12.01
N THR A 250 2.88 15.53 11.14
CA THR A 250 2.14 14.33 11.56
C THR A 250 3.05 13.38 12.34
N GLY A 251 4.27 13.13 11.85
CA GLY A 251 5.26 12.32 12.55
C GLY A 251 5.60 12.84 13.94
N VAL A 252 5.76 14.16 14.09
CA VAL A 252 6.00 14.81 15.39
C VAL A 252 4.80 14.65 16.32
N ALA A 253 3.58 14.88 15.83
CA ALA A 253 2.36 14.72 16.63
C ALA A 253 2.18 13.26 17.09
N MET A 254 2.33 12.30 16.18
CA MET A 254 2.22 10.87 16.48
C MET A 254 3.33 10.35 17.39
N ALA A 255 4.53 10.94 17.33
CA ALA A 255 5.61 10.61 18.24
C ALA A 255 5.30 10.96 19.71
N ALA A 256 4.40 11.91 19.94
CA ALA A 256 3.93 12.36 21.25
C ALA A 256 2.50 11.87 21.57
N HIS A 257 1.91 11.04 20.70
CA HIS A 257 0.52 10.62 20.83
C HIS A 257 0.39 9.51 21.88
N ALA A 258 -0.35 9.81 22.95
CA ALA A 258 -0.61 8.88 24.04
C ALA A 258 -1.76 7.93 23.66
N GLN A 259 -1.55 6.65 23.92
CA GLN A 259 -2.53 5.59 23.74
C GLN A 259 -2.93 4.99 25.09
N HIS A 260 -4.05 4.25 25.12
CA HIS A 260 -4.51 3.60 26.35
C HIS A 260 -3.51 2.57 26.90
N SER A 261 -2.76 1.89 26.02
CA SER A 261 -1.69 0.98 26.41
C SER A 261 -0.30 1.62 26.26
N MET A 262 0.61 1.27 27.18
CA MET A 262 2.01 1.73 27.11
C MET A 262 2.69 1.22 25.84
N ILE A 263 2.45 -0.05 25.48
CA ILE A 263 2.97 -0.61 24.23
C ILE A 263 2.41 0.12 23.00
N GLY A 264 1.12 0.45 22.98
CA GLY A 264 0.52 1.24 21.90
C GLY A 264 1.16 2.61 21.77
N THR A 265 1.43 3.28 22.89
CA THR A 265 2.11 4.58 22.92
C THR A 265 3.52 4.48 22.34
N MET A 266 4.28 3.42 22.70
CA MET A 266 5.61 3.19 22.16
C MET A 266 5.61 2.89 20.65
N VAL A 267 4.68 2.05 20.17
CA VAL A 267 4.58 1.69 18.74
C VAL A 267 4.15 2.91 17.91
N HIS A 268 3.16 3.68 18.35
CA HIS A 268 2.78 4.94 17.69
C HIS A 268 3.93 5.97 17.74
N GLY A 269 4.65 6.02 18.86
CA GLY A 269 5.87 6.80 19.03
C GLY A 269 6.92 6.48 17.96
N PHE A 270 7.13 5.20 17.67
CA PHE A 270 8.08 4.75 16.66
C PHE A 270 7.56 4.95 15.23
N PHE A 271 6.27 4.73 15.00
CA PHE A 271 5.60 5.08 13.74
C PHE A 271 5.81 6.56 13.40
N GLY A 272 5.56 7.47 14.35
CA GLY A 272 5.73 8.90 14.18
C GLY A 272 7.17 9.27 13.79
N LYS A 273 8.16 8.67 14.47
CA LYS A 273 9.59 8.84 14.14
C LYS A 273 9.92 8.30 12.74
N ALA A 274 9.35 7.15 12.35
CA ALA A 274 9.57 6.57 11.03
C ALA A 274 9.04 7.46 9.90
N ILE A 275 7.77 7.88 9.96
CA ILE A 275 7.20 8.77 8.92
C ILE A 275 7.84 10.16 8.94
N GLY A 276 8.24 10.66 10.11
CA GLY A 276 8.99 11.91 10.25
C GLY A 276 10.34 11.82 9.55
N LEU A 277 11.08 10.73 9.74
CA LEU A 277 12.36 10.51 9.05
C LEU A 277 12.18 10.36 7.54
N ALA A 278 11.12 9.67 7.10
CA ALA A 278 10.76 9.59 5.68
C ALA A 278 10.52 10.98 5.07
N ALA A 279 9.82 11.85 5.80
CA ALA A 279 9.53 13.22 5.40
C ALA A 279 10.79 14.10 5.37
N VAL A 280 11.72 13.93 6.32
CA VAL A 280 13.02 14.62 6.28
C VAL A 280 13.80 14.27 5.02
N PHE A 281 13.92 12.98 4.68
CA PHE A 281 14.60 12.58 3.45
C PHE A 281 13.92 13.15 2.21
N ARG A 282 12.58 13.16 2.18
CA ARG A 282 11.79 13.76 1.09
C ARG A 282 12.02 15.28 0.99
N LEU A 283 12.08 15.98 2.11
CA LEU A 283 12.32 17.42 2.15
C LEU A 283 13.71 17.78 1.63
N ILE A 284 14.74 17.05 2.10
CA ILE A 284 16.12 17.21 1.59
C ILE A 284 16.16 16.91 0.10
N GLU A 285 15.48 15.86 -0.36
CA GLU A 285 15.40 15.50 -1.78
C GLU A 285 14.77 16.61 -2.62
N VAL A 286 13.64 17.17 -2.20
CA VAL A 286 12.98 18.29 -2.89
C VAL A 286 13.87 19.54 -2.95
N ILE A 287 14.60 19.84 -1.86
CA ILE A 287 15.51 21.00 -1.79
C ILE A 287 16.72 20.80 -2.70
N VAL A 288 17.35 19.61 -2.66
CA VAL A 288 18.58 19.30 -3.42
C VAL A 288 18.30 19.15 -4.92
N ASP A 289 17.12 18.66 -5.31
CA ASP A 289 16.72 18.55 -6.72
C ASP A 289 16.59 19.94 -7.39
N GLY A 290 16.49 21.02 -6.60
CA GLY A 290 16.70 22.39 -7.06
C GLY A 290 15.65 22.94 -8.05
N GLY A 291 14.62 22.15 -8.40
CA GLY A 291 13.54 22.55 -9.30
C GLY A 291 14.01 22.80 -10.73
N GLY A 292 14.34 21.74 -11.48
CA GLY A 292 14.67 21.90 -12.89
C GLY A 292 14.62 20.60 -13.68
N ARG A 293 13.90 20.61 -14.81
CA ARG A 293 13.70 19.52 -15.78
C ARG A 293 14.99 18.91 -16.40
N ALA A 294 16.18 19.21 -15.90
CA ALA A 294 17.43 18.99 -16.64
C ALA A 294 18.63 18.45 -15.84
N GLN A 295 18.55 18.19 -14.53
CA GLN A 295 19.66 17.56 -13.82
C GLN A 295 19.42 16.06 -13.64
N GLY A 296 20.32 15.25 -14.24
CA GLY A 296 20.33 13.81 -14.06
C GLY A 296 20.37 13.42 -12.58
N GLN A 297 19.78 12.27 -12.25
CA GLN A 297 19.78 11.76 -10.88
C GLN A 297 21.21 11.64 -10.36
N THR A 298 21.55 12.45 -9.34
CA THR A 298 22.75 12.18 -8.56
C THR A 298 22.51 10.94 -7.71
N ARG A 299 23.60 10.24 -7.35
CA ARG A 299 23.54 9.11 -6.40
C ARG A 299 22.86 9.52 -5.09
N THR A 300 23.04 10.78 -4.68
CA THR A 300 22.41 11.37 -3.49
C THR A 300 20.89 11.45 -3.61
N LEU A 301 20.35 11.98 -4.71
CA LEU A 301 18.90 12.06 -4.91
C LEU A 301 18.25 10.68 -4.94
N MET A 302 18.92 9.69 -5.54
CA MET A 302 18.43 8.32 -5.53
C MET A 302 18.42 7.74 -4.12
N ALA A 303 19.50 7.90 -3.35
CA ALA A 303 19.57 7.43 -1.98
C ALA A 303 18.47 8.02 -1.09
N LEU A 304 18.19 9.33 -1.22
CA LEU A 304 17.12 9.99 -0.46
C LEU A 304 15.73 9.44 -0.79
N LYS A 305 15.44 9.18 -2.08
CA LYS A 305 14.17 8.55 -2.52
C LYS A 305 14.00 7.15 -1.94
N LEU A 306 15.07 6.36 -1.96
CA LEU A 306 15.07 4.99 -1.44
C LEU A 306 14.83 4.98 0.08
N LEU A 307 15.54 5.84 0.82
CA LEU A 307 15.38 5.97 2.26
C LEU A 307 13.98 6.48 2.64
N SER A 308 13.48 7.51 1.96
CA SER A 308 12.11 8.01 2.19
C SER A 308 11.07 6.90 1.98
N SER A 309 11.21 6.12 0.90
CA SER A 309 10.31 4.99 0.60
C SER A 309 10.36 3.89 1.65
N LEU A 310 11.56 3.51 2.12
CA LEU A 310 11.74 2.52 3.19
C LEU A 310 11.02 2.94 4.47
N PHE A 311 11.22 4.18 4.92
CA PHE A 311 10.63 4.65 6.17
C PHE A 311 9.12 4.86 6.08
N LEU A 312 8.56 5.16 4.91
CA LEU A 312 7.11 5.12 4.67
C LEU A 312 6.56 3.69 4.77
N ILE A 313 7.25 2.71 4.18
CA ILE A 313 6.89 1.29 4.30
C ILE A 313 6.92 0.85 5.76
N LEU A 314 8.01 1.16 6.47
CA LEU A 314 8.13 0.88 7.90
C LEU A 314 6.99 1.51 8.71
N GLY A 315 6.71 2.80 8.48
CA GLY A 315 5.61 3.49 9.15
C GLY A 315 4.27 2.79 8.91
N GLY A 316 3.99 2.39 7.67
CA GLY A 316 2.76 1.67 7.35
C GLY A 316 2.59 0.34 8.08
N PHE A 317 3.67 -0.46 8.19
CA PHE A 317 3.63 -1.71 8.95
C PHE A 317 3.52 -1.50 10.46
N LEU A 318 4.23 -0.51 11.03
CA LEU A 318 4.11 -0.15 12.45
C LEU A 318 2.70 0.30 12.81
N PHE A 319 2.08 1.12 11.95
CA PHE A 319 0.71 1.58 12.18
C PHE A 319 -0.31 0.46 11.98
N SER A 320 -0.13 -0.41 10.98
CA SER A 320 -1.03 -1.57 10.80
C SER A 320 -0.95 -2.55 11.98
N SER A 321 0.21 -2.64 12.65
CA SER A 321 0.45 -3.56 13.74
C SER A 321 0.06 -3.01 15.12
N SER A 322 -0.38 -1.75 15.21
CA SER A 322 -0.74 -1.09 16.47
C SER A 322 -2.23 -1.11 16.82
N GLN A 323 -2.99 -2.01 16.21
CA GLN A 323 -4.40 -2.24 16.56
C GLN A 323 -4.54 -2.91 17.94
N GLU A 324 -5.64 -2.61 18.64
CA GLU A 324 -5.86 -2.99 20.04
C GLU A 324 -5.66 -4.47 20.36
N GLU A 325 -6.23 -5.39 19.58
CA GLU A 325 -6.14 -6.84 19.82
C GLU A 325 -4.73 -7.38 19.57
N ALA A 326 -3.98 -6.82 18.62
CA ALA A 326 -2.60 -7.20 18.36
C ALA A 326 -1.71 -6.75 19.51
N LEU A 327 -1.92 -5.53 19.99
CA LEU A 327 -1.18 -5.01 21.13
C LEU A 327 -1.52 -5.76 22.42
N ALA A 328 -2.79 -6.12 22.64
CA ALA A 328 -3.19 -6.97 23.77
C ALA A 328 -2.55 -8.36 23.70
N TYR A 329 -2.50 -8.96 22.50
CA TYR A 329 -1.80 -10.22 22.29
C TYR A 329 -0.31 -10.12 22.64
N VAL A 330 0.36 -9.03 22.24
CA VAL A 330 1.77 -8.80 22.56
C VAL A 330 1.97 -8.57 24.06
N ASP A 331 1.10 -7.80 24.71
CA ASP A 331 1.16 -7.49 26.15
C ASP A 331 1.04 -8.76 27.04
N HIS A 332 0.29 -9.76 26.56
CA HIS A 332 0.18 -11.07 27.22
C HIS A 332 1.22 -12.11 26.78
N SER A 333 2.15 -11.72 25.90
CA SER A 333 3.20 -12.61 25.39
C SER A 333 4.55 -12.34 26.09
N ILE A 334 5.56 -13.12 25.71
CA ILE A 334 6.94 -12.88 26.16
C ILE A 334 7.63 -11.73 25.40
N LEU A 335 6.98 -11.15 24.40
CA LEU A 335 7.55 -10.11 23.54
C LEU A 335 7.42 -8.74 24.21
N ASP A 336 8.54 -8.05 24.39
CA ASP A 336 8.55 -6.64 24.78
C ASP A 336 8.34 -5.74 23.56
N ALA A 337 8.00 -4.48 23.81
CA ALA A 337 7.71 -3.52 22.73
C ALA A 337 8.89 -3.31 21.77
N PRO A 338 10.16 -3.18 22.22
CA PRO A 338 11.30 -3.14 21.31
C PRO A 338 11.39 -4.37 20.39
N SER A 339 11.25 -5.60 20.91
CA SER A 339 11.30 -6.80 20.08
C SER A 339 10.16 -6.82 19.07
N TYR A 340 8.95 -6.45 19.48
CA TYR A 340 7.79 -6.36 18.57
C TYR A 340 8.00 -5.36 17.44
N MET A 341 8.54 -4.18 17.76
CA MET A 341 8.86 -3.14 16.78
C MET A 341 9.98 -3.57 15.82
N LEU A 342 11.00 -4.28 16.31
CA LEU A 342 12.07 -4.84 15.47
C LEU A 342 11.55 -5.94 14.53
N MET A 343 10.68 -6.83 15.02
CA MET A 343 10.02 -7.84 14.17
C MET A 343 9.17 -7.19 13.08
N THR A 344 8.42 -6.14 13.41
CA THR A 344 7.66 -5.35 12.43
C THR A 344 8.59 -4.67 11.42
N THR A 345 9.75 -4.19 11.87
CA THR A 345 10.79 -3.61 11.00
C THR A 345 11.37 -4.65 10.03
N CYS A 346 11.57 -5.89 10.48
CA CYS A 346 11.99 -6.99 9.60
C CYS A 346 10.97 -7.27 8.49
N LEU A 347 9.66 -7.22 8.79
CA LEU A 347 8.61 -7.37 7.78
C LEU A 347 8.63 -6.21 6.76
N ALA A 348 8.85 -4.98 7.23
CA ALA A 348 9.02 -3.82 6.34
C ALA A 348 10.24 -3.97 5.42
N PHE A 349 11.38 -4.45 5.93
CA PHE A 349 12.56 -4.73 5.11
C PHE A 349 12.31 -5.85 4.10
N LEU A 350 11.59 -6.91 4.49
CA LEU A 350 11.21 -7.99 3.57
C LEU A 350 10.38 -7.45 2.40
N VAL A 351 9.38 -6.63 2.68
CA VAL A 351 8.50 -6.04 1.66
C VAL A 351 9.24 -5.03 0.81
N TYR A 352 10.09 -4.19 1.41
CA TYR A 352 10.96 -3.26 0.69
C TYR A 352 11.91 -4.00 -0.25
N GLY A 353 12.60 -5.04 0.23
CA GLY A 353 13.51 -5.86 -0.56
C GLY A 353 12.80 -6.62 -1.68
N TYR A 354 11.61 -7.14 -1.41
CA TYR A 354 10.76 -7.78 -2.40
C TYR A 354 10.33 -6.79 -3.51
N ALA A 355 9.85 -5.60 -3.14
CA ALA A 355 9.46 -4.57 -4.10
C ALA A 355 10.67 -4.10 -4.93
N GLN A 356 11.84 -3.93 -4.31
CA GLN A 356 13.10 -3.63 -5.00
C GLN A 356 13.52 -4.73 -5.98
N GLY A 357 13.35 -6.00 -5.61
CA GLY A 357 13.70 -7.12 -6.48
C GLY A 357 12.80 -7.26 -7.70
N LEU A 358 11.57 -6.72 -7.64
CA LEU A 358 10.61 -6.76 -8.74
C LEU A 358 10.77 -5.63 -9.77
N ILE A 359 11.24 -4.46 -9.35
CA ILE A 359 11.20 -3.22 -10.14
C ILE A 359 12.61 -2.90 -10.66
#